data_AF-A0AAE0CVS8-F1
#
_entry.id   AF-A0AAE0CVS8-F1
#
_cell.length_a   1.000
_cell.length_b   1.000
_cell.length_c   1.000
_cell.angle_alpha   90.00
_cell.angle_beta   90.00
_cell.angle_gamma   90.00
#
_symmetry.space_group_name_H-M   'P 1'
#
loop_
_entity.id
_entity.type
_entity.pdbx_description
1 polymer ?
#
loop_
_entity_poly.entity_id
_entity_poly.type
_entity_poly.pdbx_seq_one_letter_code
_entity_poly.pdbx_strand_id
1 'polypeptide(L)'
;MNQSTDQWSSQENQSKSKPEEQRETPKKQWSLKDFEIGKPLGKGKFGRVYVARELKYIVSLTNALAYCHEKHVIHRDIKPENVLLDHEGRLKIADFGWSVQSRSKRHTMCGTLDYLAPEMVENKAHDYAVDNWTLGVLCYEFLYGVPPFETETQSDTFKRIMRVDLSFPSTPPVSEEAKNLILRLLVRDSAQRLSLQKILEHPWIIKNADPTGTYNT
;
A
#
# COMPACT_ATOMS: atom_id res chain seq x y z
N MET A 1 -32.65 -9.24 86.83
CA MET A 1 -32.92 -7.79 86.91
C MET A 1 -32.76 -7.22 85.52
N ASN A 2 -33.76 -6.43 85.11
CA ASN A 2 -33.92 -5.63 83.90
C ASN A 2 -34.22 -6.31 82.55
N GLN A 3 -35.17 -5.65 81.90
CA GLN A 3 -35.99 -5.96 80.74
C GLN A 3 -35.53 -5.15 79.51
N SER A 4 -36.08 -5.49 78.33
CA SER A 4 -36.44 -4.57 77.22
C SER A 4 -35.27 -3.92 76.44
N THR A 5 -35.30 -3.64 75.14
CA THR A 5 -36.32 -3.60 74.08
C THR A 5 -35.61 -3.40 72.73
N ASP A 6 -36.33 -3.68 71.65
CA ASP A 6 -36.07 -3.38 70.22
C ASP A 6 -35.47 -2.00 69.90
N GLN A 7 -34.73 -1.88 68.78
CA GLN A 7 -35.06 -1.01 67.63
C GLN A 7 -33.99 -1.01 66.50
N TRP A 8 -34.35 -0.37 65.38
CA TRP A 8 -34.18 -0.71 63.97
C TRP A 8 -33.21 0.21 63.19
N SER A 9 -32.87 -0.18 61.94
CA SER A 9 -32.25 0.57 60.81
C SER A 9 -30.70 0.70 60.82
N SER A 10 -29.94 0.62 59.72
CA SER A 10 -30.20 0.90 58.29
C SER A 10 -29.29 0.09 57.35
N GLN A 11 -29.69 0.05 56.08
CA GLN A 11 -29.09 -0.58 54.91
C GLN A 11 -27.62 -0.22 54.67
N GLU A 12 -26.83 -1.18 54.16
CA GLU A 12 -25.80 -0.88 53.16
C GLU A 12 -25.64 -2.04 52.17
N ASN A 13 -25.95 -1.73 50.91
CA ASN A 13 -25.74 -2.53 49.72
C ASN A 13 -24.25 -2.82 49.52
N GLN A 14 -23.88 -4.08 49.26
CA GLN A 14 -22.78 -4.37 48.35
C GLN A 14 -22.90 -5.78 47.77
N SER A 15 -23.60 -5.83 46.63
CA SER A 15 -23.52 -6.87 45.62
C SER A 15 -22.07 -7.03 45.15
N LYS A 16 -21.39 -8.09 45.59
CA LYS A 16 -20.12 -8.53 45.00
C LYS A 16 -20.41 -9.28 43.70
N SER A 17 -20.27 -8.58 42.58
CA SER A 17 -20.23 -9.13 41.24
C SER A 17 -18.99 -10.04 41.08
N LYS A 18 -19.19 -11.17 40.39
CA LYS A 18 -18.15 -12.11 39.97
C LYS A 18 -17.16 -11.42 39.00
N PRO A 19 -15.89 -11.87 38.92
CA PRO A 19 -14.98 -11.39 37.90
C PRO A 19 -15.50 -11.78 36.51
N GLU A 20 -15.53 -10.82 35.58
CA GLU A 20 -15.84 -11.07 34.17
C GLU A 20 -14.77 -11.99 33.56
N GLU A 21 -15.22 -13.17 33.15
CA GLU A 21 -14.46 -14.12 32.36
C GLU A 21 -14.21 -13.49 30.98
N GLN A 22 -12.95 -13.12 30.73
CA GLN A 22 -12.51 -12.60 29.44
C GLN A 22 -12.80 -13.65 28.37
N ARG A 23 -13.82 -13.39 27.53
CA ARG A 23 -14.08 -14.19 26.33
C ARG A 23 -12.92 -13.96 25.36
N GLU A 24 -11.94 -14.86 25.36
CA GLU A 24 -10.99 -14.95 24.25
C GLU A 24 -11.78 -15.20 22.98
N THR A 25 -11.79 -14.20 22.08
CA THR A 25 -12.30 -14.39 20.73
C THR A 25 -11.41 -15.42 20.05
N PRO A 26 -11.97 -16.44 19.36
CA PRO A 26 -11.15 -17.45 18.72
C PRO A 26 -10.28 -16.77 17.67
N LYS A 27 -8.95 -16.84 17.85
CA LYS A 27 -7.98 -16.33 16.88
C LYS A 27 -8.26 -17.00 15.54
N LYS A 28 -8.76 -16.23 14.58
CA LYS A 28 -9.08 -16.70 13.24
C LYS A 28 -7.85 -17.40 12.67
N GLN A 29 -7.96 -18.70 12.42
CA GLN A 29 -6.86 -19.48 11.90
C GLN A 29 -6.83 -19.32 10.38
N TRP A 30 -5.98 -18.38 9.94
CA TRP A 30 -5.82 -18.05 8.53
C TRP A 30 -5.24 -19.24 7.75
N SER A 31 -5.72 -19.42 6.54
CA SER A 31 -5.30 -20.42 5.58
C SER A 31 -4.98 -19.77 4.25
N LEU A 32 -4.24 -20.48 3.38
CA LEU A 32 -3.97 -20.00 2.02
C LEU A 32 -5.24 -19.79 1.17
N LYS A 33 -6.41 -20.29 1.64
CA LYS A 33 -7.70 -20.08 0.98
C LYS A 33 -8.33 -18.73 1.30
N ASP A 34 -7.83 -18.04 2.33
CA ASP A 34 -8.26 -16.70 2.73
C ASP A 34 -7.57 -15.59 1.93
N PHE A 35 -6.64 -15.97 1.03
CA PHE A 35 -5.86 -15.06 0.20
C PHE A 35 -6.03 -15.43 -1.28
N GLU A 36 -6.31 -14.46 -2.14
CA GLU A 36 -6.02 -14.61 -3.57
C GLU A 36 -4.52 -14.43 -3.77
N ILE A 37 -3.78 -15.55 -3.78
CA ILE A 37 -2.35 -15.57 -4.06
C ILE A 37 -2.14 -15.42 -5.57
N GLY A 38 -1.62 -14.25 -5.96
CA GLY A 38 -1.24 -13.99 -7.35
C GLY A 38 0.09 -14.65 -7.73
N LYS A 39 0.64 -14.27 -8.88
CA LYS A 39 1.94 -14.77 -9.35
C LYS A 39 3.04 -14.47 -8.32
N PRO A 40 4.09 -15.31 -8.24
CA PRO A 40 5.27 -14.96 -7.48
C PRO A 40 5.94 -13.72 -8.10
N LEU A 41 6.09 -12.68 -7.29
CA LEU A 41 6.79 -11.42 -7.59
C LEU A 41 8.31 -11.62 -7.72
N GLY A 42 8.85 -12.68 -7.12
CA GLY A 42 10.28 -12.98 -7.23
C GLY A 42 10.75 -13.98 -6.17
N LYS A 43 12.04 -14.34 -6.23
CA LYS A 43 12.73 -15.15 -5.21
C LYS A 43 13.75 -14.28 -4.49
N GLY A 44 13.38 -13.79 -3.31
CA GLY A 44 14.27 -13.03 -2.43
C GLY A 44 15.06 -13.94 -1.47
N LYS A 45 15.94 -13.35 -0.65
CA LYS A 45 16.67 -14.05 0.42
C LYS A 45 15.76 -14.79 1.43
N PHE A 46 14.48 -14.41 1.51
CA PHE A 46 13.48 -14.96 2.40
C PHE A 46 12.44 -15.87 1.71
N GLY A 47 12.67 -16.25 0.45
CA GLY A 47 11.77 -17.15 -0.29
C GLY A 47 11.01 -16.47 -1.42
N ARG A 48 9.86 -17.04 -1.80
CA ARG A 48 9.02 -16.52 -2.88
C ARG A 48 8.11 -15.41 -2.34
N VAL A 49 8.19 -14.23 -2.95
CA VAL A 49 7.26 -13.12 -2.69
C VAL A 49 6.07 -13.30 -3.62
N TYR A 50 4.83 -13.16 -3.14
CA TYR A 50 3.62 -13.37 -3.94
C TYR A 50 2.82 -12.06 -4.00
N VAL A 51 2.19 -11.77 -5.14
CA VAL A 51 1.27 -10.63 -5.27
C VAL A 51 0.11 -10.85 -4.30
N ALA A 52 -0.03 -9.97 -3.32
CA ALA A 52 -1.20 -9.90 -2.48
C ALA A 52 -2.09 -8.77 -3.02
N ARG A 53 -3.25 -9.14 -3.60
CA ARG A 53 -4.19 -8.21 -4.26
C ARG A 53 -4.96 -7.30 -3.30
N GLU A 54 -4.49 -7.14 -2.08
CA GLU A 54 -5.22 -6.40 -1.06
C GLU A 54 -4.91 -4.91 -1.13
N LEU A 55 -5.97 -4.11 -1.22
CA LEU A 55 -5.91 -2.65 -1.21
C LEU A 55 -5.19 -2.06 -0.01
N LYS A 56 -5.14 -2.78 1.12
CA LYS A 56 -4.37 -2.39 2.30
C LYS A 56 -2.90 -2.12 2.02
N TYR A 57 -2.31 -2.84 1.07
CA TYR A 57 -0.91 -2.66 0.69
C TYR A 57 -0.72 -1.39 -0.13
N ILE A 58 -1.67 -1.04 -1.00
CA ILE A 58 -1.65 0.23 -1.74
C ILE A 58 -1.76 1.41 -0.76
N VAL A 59 -2.67 1.33 0.22
CA VAL A 59 -2.79 2.36 1.28
C VAL A 59 -1.53 2.47 2.12
N SER A 60 -1.00 1.34 2.60
CA SER A 60 0.22 1.31 3.41
C SER A 60 1.43 1.87 2.65
N LEU A 61 1.59 1.50 1.38
CA LEU A 61 2.66 2.00 0.52
C LEU A 61 2.50 3.51 0.26
N THR A 62 1.29 3.98 0.02
CA THR A 62 0.98 5.41 -0.15
C THR A 62 1.39 6.20 1.09
N ASN A 63 1.00 5.72 2.28
CA ASN A 63 1.36 6.35 3.56
C ASN A 63 2.88 6.35 3.81
N ALA A 64 3.56 5.23 3.54
CA ALA A 64 4.99 5.11 3.70
C ALA A 64 5.77 6.05 2.76
N LEU A 65 5.34 6.18 1.49
CA LEU A 65 5.92 7.12 0.55
C LEU A 65 5.65 8.58 0.94
N ALA A 66 4.43 8.89 1.38
CA ALA A 66 4.08 10.24 1.85
C ALA A 66 4.97 10.65 3.04
N TYR A 67 5.22 9.73 3.98
CA TYR A 67 6.14 9.95 5.08
C TYR A 67 7.59 10.19 4.60
N CYS A 68 8.07 9.39 3.64
CA CYS A 68 9.41 9.61 3.06
C CYS A 68 9.53 11.01 2.43
N HIS A 69 8.51 11.43 1.67
CA HIS A 69 8.48 12.74 1.02
C HIS A 69 8.44 13.89 2.04
N GLU A 70 7.72 13.73 3.14
CA GLU A 70 7.74 14.68 4.27
C GLU A 70 9.15 14.85 4.84
N LYS A 71 9.95 13.77 4.89
CA LYS A 71 11.37 13.79 5.29
C LYS A 71 12.33 14.18 4.17
N HIS A 72 11.80 14.68 3.04
CA HIS A 72 12.56 15.06 1.84
C HIS A 72 13.36 13.91 1.22
N VAL A 73 12.87 12.67 1.38
CA VAL A 73 13.44 11.45 0.79
C VAL A 73 12.58 11.03 -0.39
N ILE A 74 13.17 10.87 -1.57
CA ILE A 74 12.52 10.27 -2.75
C ILE A 74 13.08 8.86 -2.89
N HIS A 75 12.22 7.84 -3.03
CA HIS A 75 12.66 6.45 -3.03
C HIS A 75 13.28 6.03 -4.37
N ARG A 76 12.59 6.28 -5.48
CA ARG A 76 13.02 6.07 -6.88
C ARG A 76 13.25 4.63 -7.36
N ASP A 77 13.30 3.65 -6.46
CA ASP A 77 13.37 2.22 -6.81
C ASP A 77 12.27 1.40 -6.12
N ILE A 78 11.05 1.93 -6.11
CA ILE A 78 9.90 1.15 -5.62
C ILE A 78 9.56 0.09 -6.67
N LYS A 79 9.53 -1.16 -6.24
CA LYS A 79 9.19 -2.33 -7.04
C LYS A 79 8.80 -3.47 -6.12
N PRO A 80 8.12 -4.51 -6.60
CA PRO A 80 7.62 -5.58 -5.73
C PRO A 80 8.70 -6.24 -4.88
N GLU A 81 9.92 -6.36 -5.39
CA GLU A 81 11.07 -6.93 -4.67
C GLU A 81 11.50 -6.08 -3.46
N ASN A 82 11.20 -4.78 -3.50
CA ASN A 82 11.50 -3.80 -2.46
C ASN A 82 10.28 -3.51 -1.56
N VAL A 83 9.16 -4.20 -1.77
CA VAL A 83 7.96 -4.13 -0.93
C VAL A 83 7.82 -5.44 -0.16
N LEU A 84 8.17 -5.40 1.13
CA LEU A 84 8.22 -6.57 2.00
C LEU A 84 7.01 -6.61 2.94
N LEU A 85 6.67 -7.81 3.41
CA LEU A 85 5.72 -8.01 4.49
C LEU A 85 6.46 -8.57 5.71
N ASP A 86 6.17 -8.05 6.90
CA ASP A 86 6.64 -8.65 8.15
C ASP A 86 5.78 -9.84 8.59
N HIS A 87 6.12 -10.45 9.74
CA HIS A 87 5.44 -11.66 10.22
C HIS A 87 3.98 -11.40 10.65
N GLU A 88 3.60 -10.14 10.83
CA GLU A 88 2.23 -9.71 11.06
C GLU A 88 1.51 -9.27 9.78
N GLY A 89 2.15 -9.39 8.61
CA GLY A 89 1.58 -9.02 7.32
C GLY A 89 1.55 -7.51 7.07
N ARG A 90 2.36 -6.71 7.79
CA ARG A 90 2.46 -5.27 7.58
C ARG A 90 3.49 -4.97 6.49
N LEU A 91 3.14 -4.01 5.63
CA LEU A 91 4.01 -3.57 4.55
C LEU A 91 5.21 -2.79 5.08
N LYS A 92 6.40 -3.09 4.56
CA LYS A 92 7.64 -2.35 4.77
C LYS A 92 8.33 -2.10 3.44
N ILE A 93 8.76 -0.86 3.23
CA ILE A 93 9.62 -0.50 2.11
C ILE A 93 11.07 -0.87 2.47
N ALA A 94 11.76 -1.52 1.54
CA ALA A 94 13.16 -1.87 1.64
C ALA A 94 13.97 -1.21 0.52
N ASP A 95 15.30 -1.29 0.67
CA ASP A 95 16.29 -0.82 -0.31
C ASP A 95 16.22 0.67 -0.69
N PHE A 96 16.70 1.48 0.24
CA PHE A 96 16.93 2.91 0.04
C PHE A 96 18.26 3.20 -0.68
N GLY A 97 18.91 2.20 -1.31
CA GLY A 97 20.21 2.36 -1.98
C GLY A 97 20.19 3.36 -3.14
N TRP A 98 19.02 3.57 -3.74
CA TRP A 98 18.76 4.59 -4.77
C TRP A 98 18.00 5.80 -4.25
N SER A 99 17.70 5.83 -2.95
CA SER A 99 17.04 6.98 -2.35
C SER A 99 17.95 8.19 -2.36
N VAL A 100 17.36 9.38 -2.47
CA VAL A 100 18.07 10.64 -2.25
C VAL A 100 17.31 11.51 -1.29
N GLN A 101 18.07 12.13 -0.39
CA GLN A 101 17.62 13.31 0.32
C GLN A 101 17.92 14.52 -0.56
N SER A 102 16.92 15.11 -1.22
CA SER A 102 17.15 16.21 -2.17
C SER A 102 16.08 17.29 -2.12
N ARG A 103 16.52 18.55 -2.15
CA ARG A 103 15.69 19.74 -2.41
C ARG A 103 15.71 20.19 -3.87
N SER A 104 16.36 19.43 -4.77
CA SER A 104 16.63 19.83 -6.16
C SER A 104 16.68 18.64 -7.14
N LYS A 105 16.27 18.88 -8.38
CA LYS A 105 16.10 17.86 -9.45
C LYS A 105 17.44 17.36 -10.03
N ARG A 106 17.58 16.07 -10.37
CA ARG A 106 18.80 15.46 -10.96
C ARG A 106 18.52 14.44 -12.09
N HIS A 107 19.58 13.96 -12.75
CA HIS A 107 19.58 13.27 -14.06
C HIS A 107 20.06 11.78 -14.06
N THR A 108 20.15 11.08 -12.93
CA THR A 108 20.73 9.71 -12.89
C THR A 108 19.70 8.61 -13.19
N MET A 109 19.97 7.75 -14.18
CA MET A 109 19.15 6.58 -14.56
C MET A 109 19.48 5.37 -13.68
N CYS A 110 18.57 4.98 -12.80
CA CYS A 110 18.68 3.81 -11.92
C CYS A 110 17.27 3.23 -11.70
N GLY A 111 17.08 1.92 -11.88
CA GLY A 111 15.80 1.20 -11.67
C GLY A 111 15.59 0.05 -12.66
N THR A 112 14.62 -0.83 -12.38
CA THR A 112 14.07 -1.77 -13.39
C THR A 112 13.23 -0.95 -14.38
N LEU A 113 13.53 -1.04 -15.68
CA LEU A 113 12.98 -0.15 -16.73
C LEU A 113 11.45 -0.01 -16.64
N ASP A 114 10.75 -1.08 -16.29
CA ASP A 114 9.29 -1.17 -16.25
C ASP A 114 8.62 -0.22 -15.23
N TYR A 115 9.39 0.30 -14.27
CA TYR A 115 8.92 1.19 -13.20
C TYR A 115 9.35 2.65 -13.37
N LEU A 116 10.18 2.94 -14.38
CA LEU A 116 10.71 4.28 -14.59
C LEU A 116 9.65 5.22 -15.14
N ALA A 117 9.57 6.42 -14.56
CA ALA A 117 8.71 7.48 -15.06
C ALA A 117 9.26 8.08 -16.38
N PRO A 118 8.41 8.63 -17.27
CA PRO A 118 8.84 9.18 -18.56
C PRO A 118 9.98 10.19 -18.46
N GLU A 119 9.96 11.06 -17.45
CA GLU A 119 11.01 12.04 -17.19
C GLU A 119 12.32 11.41 -16.72
N MET A 120 12.31 10.25 -16.04
CA MET A 120 13.52 9.52 -15.69
C MET A 120 14.13 8.87 -16.93
N VAL A 121 13.27 8.29 -17.77
CA VAL A 121 13.63 7.68 -19.05
C VAL A 121 14.22 8.70 -20.03
N GLU A 122 13.68 9.92 -20.05
CA GLU A 122 14.19 11.05 -20.83
C GLU A 122 15.40 11.76 -20.19
N ASN A 123 15.94 11.23 -19.08
CA ASN A 123 17.00 11.86 -18.28
C ASN A 123 16.69 13.34 -17.96
N LYS A 124 15.44 13.65 -17.64
CA LYS A 124 15.02 14.98 -17.19
C LYS A 124 15.10 15.10 -15.68
N ALA A 125 15.17 16.36 -15.26
CA ALA A 125 15.06 16.79 -13.90
C ALA A 125 13.71 16.31 -13.29
N HIS A 126 13.77 15.45 -12.26
CA HIS A 126 12.60 14.85 -11.61
C HIS A 126 12.55 15.16 -10.10
N ASP A 127 11.35 15.05 -9.52
CA ASP A 127 11.05 15.27 -8.10
C ASP A 127 10.29 14.07 -7.52
N TYR A 128 9.59 14.27 -6.40
CA TYR A 128 8.83 13.22 -5.71
C TYR A 128 7.73 12.57 -6.56
N ALA A 129 7.28 13.22 -7.64
CA ALA A 129 6.22 12.70 -8.51
C ALA A 129 6.60 11.40 -9.26
N VAL A 130 7.89 11.03 -9.27
CA VAL A 130 8.33 9.73 -9.80
C VAL A 130 7.80 8.56 -8.96
N ASP A 131 7.75 8.70 -7.63
CA ASP A 131 7.23 7.65 -6.76
C ASP A 131 5.71 7.46 -6.96
N ASN A 132 4.98 8.53 -7.32
CA ASN A 132 3.55 8.46 -7.66
C ASN A 132 3.32 7.66 -8.95
N TRP A 133 4.18 7.85 -9.96
CA TRP A 133 4.16 7.05 -11.18
C TRP A 133 4.40 5.57 -10.85
N THR A 134 5.44 5.29 -10.07
CA THR A 134 5.81 3.93 -9.68
C THR A 134 4.70 3.23 -8.89
N LEU A 135 3.97 3.97 -8.03
CA LEU A 135 2.78 3.45 -7.38
C LEU A 135 1.67 3.10 -8.38
N GLY A 136 1.50 3.87 -9.46
CA GLY A 136 0.57 3.55 -10.55
C GLY A 136 0.96 2.26 -11.29
N VAL A 137 2.24 2.07 -11.57
CA VAL A 137 2.79 0.83 -12.16
C VAL A 137 2.50 -0.36 -11.27
N LEU A 138 2.80 -0.26 -9.96
CA LEU A 138 2.51 -1.31 -8.98
C LEU A 138 1.01 -1.61 -8.86
N CYS A 139 0.15 -0.59 -8.82
CA CYS A 139 -1.29 -0.79 -8.78
C CYS A 139 -1.76 -1.62 -9.98
N TYR A 140 -1.26 -1.30 -11.18
CA TYR A 140 -1.58 -2.05 -12.39
C TYR A 140 -1.09 -3.50 -12.28
N GLU A 141 0.18 -3.70 -11.91
CA GLU A 141 0.77 -5.03 -11.81
C GLU A 141 0.08 -5.90 -10.76
N PHE A 142 -0.35 -5.34 -9.62
CA PHE A 142 -1.11 -6.11 -8.63
C PHE A 142 -2.44 -6.63 -9.18
N LEU A 143 -3.10 -5.84 -10.03
CA LEU A 143 -4.40 -6.21 -10.61
C LEU A 143 -4.26 -7.16 -11.81
N TYR A 144 -3.27 -6.93 -12.67
CA TYR A 144 -3.12 -7.63 -13.95
C TYR A 144 -2.00 -8.69 -13.95
N GLY A 145 -1.12 -8.67 -12.95
CA GLY A 145 -0.02 -9.62 -12.76
C GLY A 145 1.20 -9.39 -13.66
N VAL A 146 1.25 -8.28 -14.39
CA VAL A 146 2.38 -7.80 -15.21
C VAL A 146 2.41 -6.27 -15.21
N PRO A 147 3.57 -5.61 -15.33
CA PRO A 147 3.66 -4.16 -15.50
C PRO A 147 2.95 -3.69 -16.79
N PRO A 148 2.40 -2.45 -16.81
CA PRO A 148 1.58 -1.96 -17.92
C PRO A 148 2.33 -1.73 -19.23
N PHE A 149 3.64 -1.42 -19.14
CA PHE A 149 4.45 -1.03 -20.28
C PHE A 149 5.48 -2.10 -20.70
N GLU A 150 5.59 -3.20 -19.95
CA GLU A 150 6.53 -4.29 -20.24
C GLU A 150 6.28 -4.84 -21.65
N THR A 151 7.37 -5.09 -22.37
CA THR A 151 7.39 -5.76 -23.67
C THR A 151 8.61 -6.68 -23.76
N GLU A 152 8.72 -7.45 -24.85
CA GLU A 152 9.87 -8.33 -25.08
C GLU A 152 11.21 -7.58 -25.21
N THR A 153 11.17 -6.31 -25.64
CA THR A 153 12.38 -5.50 -25.86
C THR A 153 12.37 -4.23 -25.01
N GLN A 154 13.51 -3.93 -24.39
CA GLN A 154 13.69 -2.69 -23.63
C GLN A 154 13.41 -1.44 -24.48
N SER A 155 13.77 -1.47 -25.77
CA SER A 155 13.49 -0.37 -26.71
C SER A 155 11.98 -0.10 -26.84
N ASP A 156 11.16 -1.14 -26.92
CA ASP A 156 9.72 -0.95 -27.09
C ASP A 156 9.04 -0.59 -25.77
N THR A 157 9.50 -1.15 -24.65
CA THR A 157 9.08 -0.73 -23.30
C THR A 157 9.36 0.76 -23.11
N PHE A 158 10.56 1.24 -23.46
CA PHE A 158 10.93 2.65 -23.44
C PHE A 158 9.95 3.52 -24.26
N LYS A 159 9.63 3.12 -25.49
CA LYS A 159 8.69 3.87 -26.35
C LYS A 159 7.29 3.92 -25.75
N ARG A 160 6.82 2.81 -25.15
CA ARG A 160 5.50 2.74 -24.51
C ARG A 160 5.43 3.64 -23.27
N ILE A 161 6.47 3.64 -22.42
CA ILE A 161 6.57 4.55 -21.28
C ILE A 161 6.52 6.00 -21.76
N MET A 162 7.33 6.38 -22.75
CA MET A 162 7.33 7.76 -23.24
C MET A 162 5.97 8.19 -23.80
N ARG A 163 5.28 7.31 -24.52
CA ARG A 163 3.95 7.64 -25.09
C ARG A 163 2.82 7.51 -24.08
N VAL A 164 3.09 6.95 -22.90
CA VAL A 164 2.08 6.49 -21.94
C VAL A 164 1.05 5.60 -22.65
N ASP A 165 1.57 4.63 -23.40
CA ASP A 165 0.79 3.66 -24.17
C ASP A 165 0.20 2.59 -23.23
N LEU A 166 -0.78 3.01 -22.43
CA LEU A 166 -1.44 2.23 -21.41
C LEU A 166 -2.71 1.58 -21.97
N SER A 167 -2.84 0.26 -21.75
CA SER A 167 -4.05 -0.49 -22.08
C SER A 167 -4.47 -1.38 -20.91
N PHE A 168 -5.78 -1.56 -20.76
CA PHE A 168 -6.36 -2.42 -19.73
C PHE A 168 -6.95 -3.65 -20.43
N PRO A 169 -6.38 -4.86 -20.23
CA PRO A 169 -6.97 -6.07 -20.80
C PRO A 169 -8.34 -6.34 -20.15
N SER A 170 -9.22 -7.04 -20.89
CA SER A 170 -10.56 -7.39 -20.40
C SER A 170 -10.55 -8.44 -19.28
N THR A 171 -9.43 -9.15 -19.11
CA THR A 171 -9.26 -10.21 -18.12
C THR A 171 -7.94 -10.02 -17.36
N PRO A 172 -7.94 -10.09 -16.01
CA PRO A 172 -9.12 -10.19 -15.15
C PRO A 172 -10.00 -8.93 -15.22
N PRO A 173 -11.31 -9.05 -14.89
CA PRO A 173 -12.17 -7.89 -14.78
C PRO A 173 -11.70 -7.01 -13.61
N VAL A 174 -11.57 -5.71 -13.87
CA VAL A 174 -11.14 -4.70 -12.90
C VAL A 174 -12.14 -3.55 -12.93
N SER A 175 -12.51 -3.06 -11.75
CA SER A 175 -13.46 -1.95 -11.60
C SER A 175 -12.97 -0.67 -12.29
N GLU A 176 -13.89 0.13 -12.83
CA GLU A 176 -13.58 1.42 -13.47
C GLU A 176 -12.92 2.39 -12.49
N GLU A 177 -13.25 2.34 -11.20
CA GLU A 177 -12.62 3.17 -10.17
C GLU A 177 -11.14 2.83 -9.97
N ALA A 178 -10.76 1.55 -10.03
CA ALA A 178 -9.36 1.14 -9.97
C ALA A 178 -8.58 1.63 -11.20
N LYS A 179 -9.16 1.45 -12.39
CA LYS A 179 -8.58 1.96 -13.65
C LYS A 179 -8.43 3.49 -13.60
N ASN A 180 -9.42 4.18 -13.05
CA ASN A 180 -9.38 5.64 -12.89
C ASN A 180 -8.22 6.10 -12.01
N LEU A 181 -7.96 5.41 -10.90
CA LEU A 181 -6.79 5.72 -10.06
C LEU A 181 -5.49 5.55 -10.85
N ILE A 182 -5.33 4.42 -11.55
CA ILE A 182 -4.13 4.13 -12.36
C ILE A 182 -3.95 5.20 -13.43
N LEU A 183 -5.01 5.58 -14.15
CA LEU A 183 -4.99 6.64 -15.17
C LEU A 183 -4.56 8.00 -14.60
N ARG A 184 -4.92 8.31 -13.35
CA ARG A 184 -4.54 9.55 -12.67
C ARG A 184 -3.09 9.54 -12.14
N LEU A 185 -2.49 8.38 -11.99
CA LEU A 185 -1.08 8.22 -11.56
C LEU A 185 -0.13 8.12 -12.76
N LEU A 186 -0.52 7.37 -13.80
CA LEU A 186 0.25 7.17 -15.02
C LEU A 186 -0.01 8.30 -16.02
N VAL A 187 0.34 9.53 -15.63
CA VAL A 187 0.23 10.73 -16.47
C VAL A 187 1.64 11.17 -16.90
N ARG A 188 1.79 11.52 -18.19
CA ARG A 188 3.09 11.93 -18.76
C ARG A 188 3.66 13.15 -18.04
N ASP A 189 2.86 14.19 -17.87
CA ASP A 189 3.25 15.38 -17.12
C ASP A 189 3.22 15.07 -15.62
N SER A 190 4.41 15.04 -15.01
CA SER A 190 4.61 14.83 -13.58
C SER A 190 3.80 15.78 -12.70
N ALA A 191 3.56 17.02 -13.14
CA ALA A 191 2.82 18.01 -12.36
C ALA A 191 1.30 17.75 -12.34
N GLN A 192 0.80 16.95 -13.28
CA GLN A 192 -0.63 16.58 -13.38
C GLN A 192 -0.94 15.24 -12.71
N ARG A 193 0.07 14.52 -12.22
CA ARG A 193 -0.13 13.25 -11.50
C ARG A 193 -0.85 13.49 -10.18
N LEU A 194 -1.74 12.57 -9.84
CA LEU A 194 -2.38 12.56 -8.52
C LEU A 194 -1.30 12.50 -7.43
N SER A 195 -1.38 13.40 -6.45
CA SER A 195 -0.46 13.39 -5.31
C SER A 195 -0.80 12.25 -4.34
N LEU A 196 0.20 11.75 -3.59
CA LEU A 196 -0.01 10.68 -2.61
C LEU A 196 -1.12 11.00 -1.60
N GLN A 197 -1.23 12.27 -1.17
CA GLN A 197 -2.31 12.71 -0.27
C GLN A 197 -3.68 12.52 -0.91
N LYS A 198 -3.83 12.87 -2.19
CA LYS A 198 -5.09 12.74 -2.92
C LYS A 198 -5.43 11.30 -3.32
N ILE A 199 -4.46 10.36 -3.27
CA ILE A 199 -4.73 8.94 -3.48
C ILE A 199 -5.62 8.40 -2.37
N LEU A 200 -5.37 8.79 -1.11
CA LEU A 200 -6.14 8.36 0.04
C LEU A 200 -7.61 8.85 -0.01
N GLU A 201 -7.85 9.95 -0.70
CA GLU A 201 -9.18 10.52 -0.95
C GLU A 201 -9.87 9.91 -2.19
N HIS A 202 -9.20 9.01 -2.92
CA HIS A 202 -9.74 8.47 -4.16
C HIS A 202 -10.93 7.53 -3.88
N PRO A 203 -12.03 7.58 -4.67
CA PRO A 203 -13.21 6.74 -4.44
C PRO A 203 -12.92 5.24 -4.33
N TRP A 204 -11.95 4.75 -5.13
CA TRP A 204 -11.52 3.36 -5.05
C TRP A 204 -10.90 2.99 -3.71
N ILE A 205 -10.12 3.89 -3.10
CA ILE A 205 -9.50 3.69 -1.80
C ILE A 205 -10.55 3.80 -0.70
N ILE A 206 -11.33 4.90 -0.66
CA ILE A 206 -12.35 5.14 0.37
C ILE A 206 -13.37 4.01 0.45
N LYS A 207 -13.82 3.47 -0.69
CA LYS A 207 -14.85 2.44 -0.74
C LYS A 207 -14.36 1.08 -0.25
N ASN A 208 -13.05 0.81 -0.34
CA ASN A 208 -12.52 -0.54 -0.22
C ASN A 208 -11.35 -0.67 0.78
N ALA A 209 -10.95 0.41 1.45
CA ALA A 209 -9.92 0.39 2.48
C ALA A 209 -10.34 1.21 3.70
N ASP A 210 -9.97 0.73 4.88
CA ASP A 210 -10.06 1.52 6.11
C ASP A 210 -9.04 2.68 6.01
N PRO A 211 -9.43 3.95 6.20
CA PRO A 211 -8.54 5.11 6.10
C PRO A 211 -7.35 5.08 7.07
N THR A 212 -7.40 4.23 8.11
CA THR A 212 -6.31 4.07 9.07
C THR A 212 -5.23 3.06 8.64
N GLY A 213 -5.52 2.21 7.64
CA GLY A 213 -4.65 1.09 7.27
C GLY A 213 -4.51 0.01 8.36
N THR A 214 -5.15 0.18 9.50
CA THR A 214 -5.22 -0.80 10.58
C THR A 214 -6.52 -1.59 10.46
N TYR A 215 -6.40 -2.86 10.09
CA TYR A 215 -7.52 -3.78 10.18
C TYR A 215 -7.52 -4.35 11.59
N ASN A 216 -8.56 -4.04 12.38
CA ASN A 216 -8.83 -4.82 13.57
C ASN A 216 -9.13 -6.26 13.10
N THR A 217 -8.27 -7.18 13.54
CA THR A 217 -8.31 -8.62 13.27
C THR A 217 -9.61 -9.28 13.66
#